data_AF-A7ARI2-F1
#
_entry.id   AF-A7ARI2-F1
#
_cell.length_a   1.000
_cell.length_b   1.000
_cell.length_c   1.000
_cell.angle_alpha   90.00
_cell.angle_beta   90.00
_cell.angle_gamma   90.00
#
_symmetry.space_group_name_H-M   'P 1'
#
loop_
_entity.id
_entity.type
_entity.pdbx_description
1 polymer ?
#
loop_
_entity_poly.entity_id
_entity_poly.type
_entity_poly.pdbx_seq_one_letter_code
_entity_poly.pdbx_strand_id
1 'polypeptide(L)'
;MVGIKTLPTICILVAFGLSATVTATDVVQEQPKKDSVVSGSLRKNEESVAKPQEVSKSETDEPPMFSVEWYLLPKPLNRATLRYILPWTMILSVPEDCKKPILPAVEKRIRNHFSWVEKQKQKESDSAQRKTTDVGQPPKKSFTSRFFGKKDASANTPVDVPELPKFSFEWYFVQKPENRKHLRDRLPYSTKAFVAPDCREPIAPVFEKRIRDYLSLYSVDWYLLSKEENRIALRYLLPSDLAAKVPEDYNEPIDPEVEELIREHFSTVEEKQRPNRFWYLHL
;
A
#
# COMPACT_ATOMS: atom_id res chain seq x y z
N MET A 1 10.25 -55.72 19.87
CA MET A 1 11.48 -55.20 19.27
C MET A 1 11.19 -53.80 18.76
N VAL A 2 11.83 -52.81 19.38
CA VAL A 2 11.62 -51.38 19.15
C VAL A 2 12.73 -50.88 18.22
N GLY A 3 12.37 -50.19 17.14
CA GLY A 3 13.33 -49.60 16.20
C GLY A 3 13.19 -48.08 16.17
N ILE A 4 14.02 -47.39 16.95
CA ILE A 4 14.10 -45.92 16.96
C ILE A 4 15.07 -45.53 15.83
N LYS A 5 14.56 -44.86 14.79
CA LYS A 5 15.36 -44.26 13.72
C LYS A 5 16.06 -43.00 14.24
N THR A 6 17.38 -43.04 14.25
CA THR A 6 18.28 -41.90 14.50
C THR A 6 18.26 -40.94 13.31
N LEU A 7 17.97 -39.66 13.55
CA LEU A 7 18.12 -38.57 12.58
C LEU A 7 19.48 -37.88 12.80
N PRO A 8 20.19 -37.46 11.73
CA PRO A 8 21.51 -36.85 11.85
C PRO A 8 21.41 -35.38 12.27
N THR A 9 22.11 -35.03 13.33
CA THR A 9 22.30 -33.66 13.83
C THR A 9 23.18 -32.88 12.87
N ILE A 10 22.62 -31.87 12.19
CA ILE A 10 23.40 -30.91 11.38
C ILE A 10 23.78 -29.74 12.30
N CYS A 11 25.02 -29.75 12.80
CA CYS A 11 25.63 -28.62 13.50
C CYS A 11 26.13 -27.58 12.49
N ILE A 12 25.42 -26.46 12.37
CA ILE A 12 25.90 -25.29 11.63
C ILE A 12 26.80 -24.45 12.56
N LEU A 13 28.10 -24.56 12.34
CA LEU A 13 29.11 -23.67 12.91
C LEU A 13 29.06 -22.33 12.15
N VAL A 14 28.40 -21.32 12.73
CA VAL A 14 28.47 -19.94 12.24
C VAL A 14 29.67 -19.25 12.91
N ALA A 15 30.77 -19.11 12.16
CA ALA A 15 31.91 -18.31 12.58
C ALA A 15 31.55 -16.82 12.51
N PHE A 16 31.45 -16.19 13.68
CA PHE A 16 31.22 -14.76 13.83
C PHE A 16 32.54 -14.01 13.58
N GLY A 17 32.76 -13.59 12.34
CA GLY A 17 33.90 -12.74 11.97
C GLY A 17 33.63 -11.27 12.29
N LEU A 18 34.08 -10.81 13.46
CA LEU A 18 34.22 -9.39 13.76
C LEU A 18 35.40 -8.82 12.97
N SER A 19 35.15 -7.89 12.06
CA SER A 19 36.19 -7.02 11.49
C SER A 19 35.80 -5.57 11.72
N ALA A 20 36.33 -5.01 12.81
CA ALA A 20 36.41 -3.58 13.00
C ALA A 20 37.61 -3.06 12.20
N THR A 21 37.38 -2.09 11.32
CA THR A 21 38.47 -1.27 10.75
C THR A 21 38.14 0.19 11.02
N VAL A 22 38.70 0.71 12.12
CA VAL A 22 38.81 2.14 12.39
C VAL A 22 40.07 2.61 11.68
N THR A 23 39.92 3.53 10.71
CA THR A 23 41.05 4.34 10.24
C THR A 23 40.61 5.79 10.31
N ALA A 24 41.04 6.46 11.38
CA ALA A 24 41.05 7.91 11.45
C ALA A 24 42.27 8.39 10.65
N THR A 25 42.07 9.34 9.75
CA THR A 25 43.18 10.14 9.23
C THR A 25 42.71 11.57 9.10
N ASP A 26 43.16 12.34 10.08
CA ASP A 26 43.22 13.79 10.13
C ASP A 26 44.25 14.27 9.08
N VAL A 27 43.81 15.04 8.08
CA VAL A 27 44.72 15.84 7.22
C VAL A 27 44.01 17.14 6.84
N VAL A 28 44.37 18.18 7.58
CA VAL A 28 44.79 19.52 7.14
C VAL A 28 44.24 20.04 5.80
N GLN A 29 43.47 21.12 5.95
CA GLN A 29 43.04 22.11 4.99
C GLN A 29 44.22 22.82 4.28
N GLU A 30 44.26 22.78 2.94
CA GLU A 30 45.00 23.76 2.13
C GLU A 30 44.18 24.23 0.92
N GLN A 31 44.11 25.55 0.77
CA GLN A 31 43.61 26.26 -0.41
C GLN A 31 44.55 26.06 -1.61
N PRO A 32 44.04 25.97 -2.85
CA PRO A 32 44.82 26.38 -4.00
C PRO A 32 44.54 27.86 -4.32
N LYS A 33 45.61 28.65 -4.18
CA LYS A 33 45.76 29.98 -4.78
C LYS A 33 45.67 29.89 -6.31
N LYS A 34 45.16 30.98 -6.86
CA LYS A 34 45.16 31.33 -8.29
C LYS A 34 46.59 31.28 -8.82
N ASP A 35 46.80 30.67 -9.97
CA ASP A 35 47.87 31.06 -10.88
C ASP A 35 47.41 30.96 -12.34
N SER A 36 47.89 31.95 -13.08
CA SER A 36 47.51 32.41 -14.40
C SER A 36 48.43 31.84 -15.47
N VAL A 37 47.87 31.30 -16.55
CA VAL A 37 48.51 31.11 -17.87
C VAL A 37 47.36 31.20 -18.88
N VAL A 38 47.05 32.31 -19.56
CA VAL A 38 47.77 33.12 -20.58
C VAL A 38 48.26 32.29 -21.78
N SER A 39 47.69 32.66 -22.94
CA SER A 39 48.12 32.34 -24.33
C SER A 39 47.75 30.93 -24.83
N GLY A 40 47.02 30.73 -25.92
CA GLY A 40 46.49 31.64 -26.93
C GLY A 40 46.10 30.82 -28.17
N SER A 41 45.01 31.18 -28.85
CA SER A 41 44.90 31.01 -30.30
C SER A 41 43.67 31.75 -30.81
N LEU A 42 43.96 32.86 -31.49
CA LEU A 42 43.08 33.60 -32.38
C LEU A 42 42.43 32.66 -33.43
N ARG A 43 41.10 32.69 -33.54
CA ARG A 43 40.43 32.69 -34.84
C ARG A 43 39.34 33.75 -34.84
N LYS A 44 39.62 34.82 -35.59
CA LYS A 44 38.65 35.81 -36.09
C LYS A 44 37.73 35.16 -37.13
N ASN A 45 36.66 35.90 -37.44
CA ASN A 45 35.58 35.69 -38.40
C ASN A 45 34.30 35.26 -37.66
N GLU A 46 33.15 35.90 -37.78
CA GLU A 46 32.71 37.01 -38.62
C GLU A 46 31.40 37.51 -38.01
N GLU A 47 31.14 38.79 -38.17
CA GLU A 47 30.05 39.54 -37.57
C GLU A 47 28.71 39.20 -38.25
N SER A 48 27.84 38.43 -37.57
CA SER A 48 26.43 38.36 -37.91
C SER A 48 25.61 38.98 -36.78
N VAL A 49 25.14 40.20 -37.03
CA VAL A 49 24.14 40.91 -36.23
C VAL A 49 22.85 40.08 -36.20
N ALA A 50 22.70 39.26 -35.15
CA ALA A 50 21.43 38.64 -34.81
C ALA A 50 20.78 39.45 -33.70
N LYS A 51 19.61 40.03 -34.01
CA LYS A 51 18.69 40.64 -33.03
C LYS A 51 18.56 39.72 -31.80
N PRO A 52 18.58 40.25 -30.57
CA PRO A 52 18.16 39.49 -29.41
C PRO A 52 16.66 39.23 -29.56
N GLN A 53 16.31 38.07 -30.08
CA GLN A 53 14.97 37.55 -29.98
C GLN A 53 14.80 37.16 -28.51
N GLU A 54 14.00 37.94 -27.77
CA GLU A 54 13.47 37.54 -26.48
C GLU A 54 12.90 36.13 -26.64
N VAL A 55 13.64 35.15 -26.11
CA VAL A 55 13.13 33.80 -25.94
C VAL A 55 12.07 33.92 -24.86
N SER A 56 10.84 34.12 -25.30
CA SER A 56 9.64 33.94 -24.51
C SER A 56 9.82 32.67 -23.69
N LYS A 57 9.79 32.81 -22.36
CA LYS A 57 9.68 31.67 -21.44
C LYS A 57 8.44 30.88 -21.86
N SER A 58 8.64 29.84 -22.64
CA SER A 58 7.59 28.89 -22.99
C SER A 58 7.03 28.34 -21.69
N GLU A 59 5.75 28.59 -21.46
CA GLU A 59 4.95 27.84 -20.49
C GLU A 59 5.30 26.36 -20.68
N THR A 60 6.02 25.82 -19.71
CA THR A 60 6.46 24.43 -19.77
C THR A 60 5.21 23.62 -19.52
N ASP A 61 4.63 23.06 -20.58
CA ASP A 61 3.49 22.14 -20.53
C ASP A 61 3.86 20.98 -19.60
N GLU A 62 3.61 21.14 -18.31
CA GLU A 62 3.83 20.07 -17.36
C GLU A 62 2.89 18.92 -17.73
N PRO A 63 3.41 17.69 -17.81
CA PRO A 63 2.62 16.55 -18.20
C PRO A 63 1.42 16.40 -17.25
N PRO A 64 0.27 15.90 -17.73
CA PRO A 64 -0.91 15.70 -16.90
C PRO A 64 -0.56 14.97 -15.61
N MET A 65 -1.08 15.46 -14.48
CA MET A 65 -0.84 14.85 -13.17
C MET A 65 -1.23 13.38 -13.19
N PHE A 66 -0.35 12.52 -12.69
CA PHE A 66 -0.47 11.04 -12.72
C PHE A 66 -0.30 10.36 -14.09
N SER A 67 0.15 11.09 -15.11
CA SER A 67 0.69 10.44 -16.31
C SER A 67 2.04 9.76 -16.03
N VAL A 68 2.42 8.80 -16.87
CA VAL A 68 3.72 8.13 -16.77
C VAL A 68 4.87 9.14 -16.85
N GLU A 69 4.76 10.13 -17.74
CA GLU A 69 5.78 11.19 -17.86
C GLU A 69 5.86 12.04 -16.60
N TRP A 70 4.72 12.35 -15.98
CA TRP A 70 4.69 13.07 -14.71
C TRP A 70 5.45 12.30 -13.63
N TYR A 71 5.23 10.99 -13.49
CA TYR A 71 5.95 10.20 -12.47
C TYR A 71 7.46 10.13 -12.66
N LEU A 72 7.95 10.22 -13.91
CA LEU A 72 9.37 10.13 -14.23
C LEU A 72 10.13 11.43 -14.00
N LEU A 73 9.44 12.54 -13.75
CA LEU A 73 10.07 13.81 -13.41
C LEU A 73 10.88 13.69 -12.10
N PRO A 74 12.04 14.35 -11.98
CA PRO A 74 12.89 14.33 -10.78
C PRO A 74 12.34 15.25 -9.67
N LYS A 75 11.03 15.20 -9.42
CA LYS A 75 10.36 15.93 -8.34
C LYS A 75 10.12 14.98 -7.14
N PRO A 76 10.28 15.45 -5.88
CA PRO A 76 10.10 14.63 -4.68
C PRO A 76 8.73 13.96 -4.62
N LEU A 77 7.68 14.74 -4.89
CA LEU A 77 6.29 14.27 -4.86
C LEU A 77 6.06 13.15 -5.90
N ASN A 78 6.58 13.34 -7.10
CA ASN A 78 6.42 12.42 -8.22
C ASN A 78 7.15 11.11 -7.91
N ARG A 79 8.37 11.18 -7.34
CA ARG A 79 9.17 10.03 -6.95
C ARG A 79 8.53 9.21 -5.82
N ALA A 80 8.03 9.87 -4.78
CA ALA A 80 7.33 9.21 -3.69
C ALA A 80 6.05 8.52 -4.19
N THR A 81 5.28 9.19 -5.04
CA THR A 81 4.05 8.64 -5.62
C THR A 81 4.35 7.47 -6.56
N LEU A 82 5.40 7.57 -7.38
CA LEU A 82 5.85 6.47 -8.25
C LEU A 82 6.23 5.24 -7.44
N ARG A 83 7.07 5.41 -6.40
CA ARG A 83 7.45 4.31 -5.49
C ARG A 83 6.25 3.72 -4.76
N TYR A 84 5.23 4.51 -4.47
CA TYR A 84 4.03 4.02 -3.82
C TYR A 84 3.15 3.13 -4.73
N ILE A 85 3.08 3.45 -6.02
CA ILE A 85 2.21 2.75 -6.99
C ILE A 85 2.86 1.49 -7.56
N LEU A 86 4.19 1.49 -7.68
CA LEU A 86 4.92 0.38 -8.29
C LEU A 86 4.88 -0.90 -7.44
N PRO A 87 4.97 -2.09 -8.07
CA PRO A 87 5.21 -3.34 -7.36
C PRO A 87 6.53 -3.32 -6.60
N TRP A 88 6.59 -3.99 -5.44
CA TRP A 88 7.76 -4.03 -4.54
C TRP A 88 9.10 -4.25 -5.25
N THR A 89 9.15 -5.22 -6.18
CA THR A 89 10.38 -5.56 -6.92
C THR A 89 10.91 -4.41 -7.77
N MET A 90 10.04 -3.51 -8.22
CA MET A 90 10.40 -2.32 -9.00
C MET A 90 10.74 -1.13 -8.10
N ILE A 91 10.08 -1.00 -6.95
CA ILE A 91 10.35 0.06 -5.96
C ILE A 91 11.83 0.08 -5.59
N LEU A 92 12.41 -1.10 -5.31
CA LEU A 92 13.82 -1.24 -4.93
C LEU A 92 14.79 -0.74 -6.00
N SER A 93 14.38 -0.73 -7.26
CA SER A 93 15.20 -0.26 -8.39
C SER A 93 15.07 1.25 -8.64
N VAL A 94 14.09 1.92 -8.02
CA VAL A 94 13.85 3.35 -8.18
C VAL A 94 14.55 4.11 -7.06
N PRO A 95 15.56 4.96 -7.35
CA PRO A 95 16.26 5.72 -6.29
C PRO A 95 15.29 6.58 -5.49
N GLU A 96 15.48 6.66 -4.18
CA GLU A 96 14.69 7.53 -3.30
C GLU A 96 15.06 9.01 -3.49
N ASP A 97 16.37 9.27 -3.62
CA ASP A 97 16.90 10.60 -3.91
C ASP A 97 16.55 11.03 -5.34
N CYS A 98 15.87 12.17 -5.47
CA CYS A 98 15.47 12.75 -6.75
C CYS A 98 16.66 13.31 -7.55
N LYS A 99 17.80 13.55 -6.92
CA LYS A 99 19.05 13.93 -7.60
C LYS A 99 19.65 12.76 -8.38
N LYS A 100 19.33 11.52 -8.00
CA LYS A 100 19.76 10.32 -8.70
C LYS A 100 18.79 10.02 -9.85
N PRO A 101 19.26 10.02 -11.11
CA PRO A 101 18.41 9.69 -12.24
C PRO A 101 17.94 8.24 -12.15
N ILE A 102 16.75 7.97 -12.67
CA ILE A 102 16.28 6.59 -12.84
C ILE A 102 17.09 5.98 -13.98
N LEU A 103 17.67 4.80 -13.77
CA LEU A 103 18.41 4.12 -14.82
C LEU A 103 17.48 3.82 -16.01
N PRO A 104 17.94 3.99 -17.27
CA PRO A 104 17.08 3.76 -18.45
C PRO A 104 16.42 2.38 -18.49
N ALA A 105 17.12 1.35 -17.99
CA ALA A 105 16.57 0.00 -17.88
C ALA A 105 15.39 -0.08 -16.89
N VAL A 106 15.45 0.65 -15.78
CA VAL A 106 14.38 0.73 -14.77
C VAL A 106 13.22 1.56 -15.31
N GLU A 107 13.50 2.68 -15.96
CA GLU A 107 12.48 3.51 -16.63
C GLU A 107 11.68 2.70 -17.66
N LYS A 108 12.35 1.94 -18.52
CA LYS A 108 11.68 1.07 -19.51
C LYS A 108 10.75 0.06 -18.83
N ARG A 109 11.19 -0.53 -17.71
CA ARG A 109 10.36 -1.46 -16.93
C ARG A 109 9.13 -0.77 -16.35
N ILE A 110 9.30 0.44 -15.79
CA ILE A 110 8.20 1.25 -15.26
C ILE A 110 7.16 1.53 -16.35
N ARG A 111 7.59 2.01 -17.52
CA ARG A 111 6.71 2.29 -18.68
C ARG A 111 5.94 1.03 -19.11
N ASN A 112 6.62 -0.11 -19.19
CA ASN A 112 5.99 -1.39 -19.51
C ASN A 112 4.92 -1.79 -18.48
N HIS A 113 5.17 -1.55 -17.18
CA HIS A 113 4.20 -1.83 -16.12
C HIS A 113 2.94 -0.98 -16.29
N PHE A 114 3.06 0.33 -16.46
CA PHE A 114 1.91 1.20 -16.67
C PHE A 114 1.13 0.85 -17.94
N SER A 115 1.82 0.55 -19.05
CA SER A 115 1.16 0.07 -20.28
C SER A 115 0.39 -1.23 -20.06
N TRP A 116 0.93 -2.16 -19.26
CA TRP A 116 0.23 -3.40 -18.90
C TRP A 116 -1.01 -3.11 -18.04
N VAL A 117 -0.92 -2.21 -17.05
CA VAL A 117 -2.06 -1.81 -16.20
C VAL A 117 -3.18 -1.18 -17.02
N GLU A 118 -2.85 -0.30 -17.97
CA GLU A 118 -3.84 0.32 -18.86
C GLU A 118 -4.56 -0.71 -19.73
N LYS A 119 -3.84 -1.70 -20.27
CA LYS A 119 -4.44 -2.81 -21.03
C LYS A 119 -5.40 -3.65 -20.19
N GLN A 120 -5.13 -3.84 -18.90
CA GLN A 120 -6.07 -4.54 -18.01
C GLN A 120 -7.35 -3.75 -17.80
N LYS A 121 -7.23 -2.43 -17.53
CA LYS A 121 -8.39 -1.54 -17.36
C LYS A 121 -9.29 -1.51 -18.61
N GLN A 122 -8.69 -1.48 -19.80
CA GLN A 122 -9.44 -1.55 -21.07
C GLN A 122 -10.22 -2.87 -21.19
N LYS A 123 -9.58 -4.02 -20.93
CA LYS A 123 -10.26 -5.33 -20.96
C LYS A 123 -11.42 -5.42 -19.98
N GLU A 124 -11.25 -4.87 -18.77
CA GLU A 124 -12.32 -4.82 -17.76
C GLU A 124 -13.50 -3.98 -18.26
N SER A 125 -13.23 -2.80 -18.83
CA SER A 125 -14.25 -1.92 -19.42
C SER A 125 -15.01 -2.60 -20.55
N ASP A 126 -14.30 -3.26 -21.47
CA ASP A 126 -14.91 -3.97 -22.61
C ASP A 126 -15.77 -5.16 -22.14
N SER A 127 -15.34 -5.86 -21.09
CA SER A 127 -16.08 -6.98 -20.51
C SER A 127 -17.37 -6.53 -19.82
N ALA A 128 -17.35 -5.36 -19.16
CA ALA A 128 -18.51 -4.78 -18.51
C ALA A 128 -19.57 -4.34 -19.54
N GLN A 129 -19.13 -3.86 -20.71
CA GLN A 129 -20.02 -3.43 -21.79
C GLN A 129 -20.70 -4.58 -22.53
N ARG A 130 -20.04 -5.74 -22.65
CA ARG A 130 -20.65 -6.94 -23.27
C ARG A 130 -21.72 -7.61 -22.42
N LYS A 131 -21.75 -7.34 -21.11
CA LYS A 131 -22.72 -7.95 -20.19
C LYS A 131 -24.09 -7.25 -20.16
N THR A 132 -24.26 -6.15 -20.90
CA THR A 132 -25.49 -5.34 -20.96
C THR A 132 -26.22 -5.36 -22.30
N THR A 133 -25.78 -6.14 -23.29
CA THR A 133 -26.38 -6.09 -24.66
C THR A 133 -27.34 -7.24 -25.00
N ASP A 134 -27.61 -8.22 -24.13
CA ASP A 134 -28.59 -9.26 -24.46
C ASP A 134 -29.37 -9.79 -23.24
N VAL A 135 -30.25 -8.94 -22.72
CA VAL A 135 -31.43 -9.39 -21.98
C VAL A 135 -32.60 -8.61 -22.57
N GLY A 136 -33.42 -9.29 -23.37
CA GLY A 136 -34.57 -8.71 -24.06
C GLY A 136 -35.39 -7.82 -23.12
N GLN A 137 -35.64 -6.58 -23.56
CA GLN A 137 -36.55 -5.67 -22.88
C GLN A 137 -37.91 -6.36 -22.71
N PRO A 138 -38.41 -6.54 -21.47
CA PRO A 138 -39.82 -6.85 -21.29
C PRO A 138 -40.66 -5.65 -21.74
N PRO A 139 -41.86 -5.88 -22.31
CA PRO A 139 -42.68 -4.83 -22.90
C PRO A 139 -43.04 -3.77 -21.86
N LYS A 140 -42.78 -2.51 -22.22
CA LYS A 140 -43.08 -1.31 -21.43
C LYS A 140 -44.59 -1.25 -21.13
N LYS A 141 -44.99 -1.70 -19.95
CA LYS A 141 -46.26 -1.29 -19.35
C LYS A 141 -46.01 -0.03 -18.52
N SER A 142 -46.75 1.02 -18.88
CA SER A 142 -46.78 2.31 -18.21
C SER A 142 -47.17 2.14 -16.73
N PHE A 143 -46.20 2.25 -15.83
CA PHE A 143 -46.46 2.36 -14.40
C PHE A 143 -46.46 3.84 -14.00
N THR A 144 -47.45 4.57 -14.51
CA THR A 144 -47.75 5.91 -14.00
C THR A 144 -48.64 5.78 -12.77
N SER A 145 -48.26 6.52 -11.72
CA SER A 145 -49.09 6.98 -10.60
C SER A 145 -49.68 5.92 -9.65
N ARG A 146 -48.95 5.57 -8.57
CA ARG A 146 -49.62 5.29 -7.28
C ARG A 146 -48.80 5.33 -5.97
N PHE A 147 -47.60 5.93 -5.91
CA PHE A 147 -46.82 5.89 -4.66
C PHE A 147 -46.10 7.19 -4.28
N PHE A 148 -46.70 8.34 -4.54
CA PHE A 148 -46.37 9.56 -3.78
C PHE A 148 -47.53 9.95 -2.88
N GLY A 149 -47.68 9.15 -1.82
CA GLY A 149 -48.34 9.61 -0.61
C GLY A 149 -47.48 10.72 -0.02
N LYS A 150 -47.98 11.94 -0.17
CA LYS A 150 -47.59 13.12 0.60
C LYS A 150 -47.65 12.74 2.08
N LYS A 151 -46.50 12.69 2.75
CA LYS A 151 -46.43 12.57 4.20
C LYS A 151 -45.35 13.50 4.73
N ASP A 152 -45.70 14.13 5.82
CA ASP A 152 -45.23 15.42 6.23
C ASP A 152 -43.79 15.40 6.74
N ALA A 153 -43.24 16.60 6.86
CA ALA A 153 -41.99 16.91 7.53
C ALA A 153 -41.87 16.14 8.85
N SER A 154 -41.11 15.04 8.81
CA SER A 154 -40.73 14.26 9.97
C SER A 154 -39.32 14.65 10.33
N ALA A 155 -39.19 15.16 11.56
CA ALA A 155 -37.94 15.41 12.25
C ALA A 155 -36.91 14.31 11.99
N ASN A 156 -35.65 14.73 11.88
CA ASN A 156 -34.47 13.87 11.96
C ASN A 156 -34.46 13.17 13.33
N THR A 157 -35.25 12.10 13.49
CA THR A 157 -34.97 11.11 14.52
C THR A 157 -33.67 10.43 14.10
N PRO A 158 -32.61 10.47 14.94
CA PRO A 158 -31.41 9.69 14.66
C PRO A 158 -31.86 8.24 14.52
N VAL A 159 -31.64 7.67 13.33
CA VAL A 159 -31.85 6.25 13.11
C VAL A 159 -30.95 5.55 14.11
N ASP A 160 -31.57 4.83 15.06
CA ASP A 160 -30.88 3.97 16.01
C ASP A 160 -30.16 2.89 15.21
N VAL A 161 -28.92 3.17 14.83
CA VAL A 161 -28.03 2.21 14.17
C VAL A 161 -27.77 1.13 15.21
N PRO A 162 -28.10 -0.16 14.92
CA PRO A 162 -27.81 -1.26 15.82
C PRO A 162 -26.36 -1.16 16.30
N GLU A 163 -26.13 -1.33 17.60
CA GLU A 163 -24.77 -1.35 18.13
C GLU A 163 -24.01 -2.51 17.49
N LEU A 164 -23.25 -2.20 16.45
CA LEU A 164 -22.38 -3.15 15.79
C LEU A 164 -21.32 -3.61 16.78
N PRO A 165 -20.93 -4.90 16.76
CA PRO A 165 -19.87 -5.41 17.60
C PRO A 165 -18.61 -4.55 17.42
N LYS A 166 -18.08 -4.04 18.54
CA LYS A 166 -16.89 -3.19 18.55
C LYS A 166 -15.75 -3.93 17.84
N PHE A 167 -15.06 -3.21 16.95
CA PHE A 167 -13.96 -3.71 16.11
C PHE A 167 -14.32 -4.70 14.99
N SER A 168 -15.61 -4.93 14.72
CA SER A 168 -16.00 -5.58 13.47
C SER A 168 -15.63 -4.74 12.24
N PHE A 169 -15.56 -5.37 11.07
CA PHE A 169 -15.33 -4.65 9.80
C PHE A 169 -16.32 -3.51 9.62
N GLU A 170 -17.61 -3.80 9.76
CA GLU A 170 -18.65 -2.79 9.57
C GLU A 170 -18.52 -1.66 10.60
N TRP A 171 -18.11 -1.97 11.83
CA TRP A 171 -17.82 -0.95 12.83
C TRP A 171 -16.74 0.03 12.34
N TYR A 172 -15.65 -0.42 11.74
CA TYR A 172 -14.60 0.48 11.24
C TYR A 172 -15.05 1.42 10.11
N PHE A 173 -16.03 1.02 9.30
CA PHE A 173 -16.49 1.81 8.15
C PHE A 173 -17.65 2.76 8.48
N VAL A 174 -18.25 2.64 9.68
CA VAL A 174 -19.20 3.65 10.18
C VAL A 174 -18.48 5.00 10.35
N GLN A 175 -19.08 6.09 9.87
CA GLN A 175 -18.54 7.45 9.91
C GLN A 175 -18.60 8.08 11.32
N LYS A 176 -17.99 7.43 12.31
CA LYS A 176 -17.82 7.93 13.69
C LYS A 176 -16.35 8.28 13.97
N PRO A 177 -16.06 9.37 14.72
CA PRO A 177 -14.70 9.84 14.99
C PRO A 177 -13.85 8.80 15.71
N GLU A 178 -14.44 8.07 16.65
CA GLU A 178 -13.78 6.98 17.37
C GLU A 178 -13.35 5.85 16.42
N ASN A 179 -14.28 5.41 15.56
CA ASN A 179 -14.07 4.32 14.60
C ASN A 179 -12.99 4.70 13.58
N ARG A 180 -13.02 5.95 13.11
CA ARG A 180 -12.06 6.51 12.17
C ARG A 180 -10.64 6.57 12.75
N LYS A 181 -10.51 7.03 13.99
CA LYS A 181 -9.24 7.02 14.72
C LYS A 181 -8.70 5.60 14.85
N HIS A 182 -9.53 4.68 15.32
CA HIS A 182 -9.15 3.27 15.48
C HIS A 182 -8.76 2.61 14.15
N LEU A 183 -9.49 2.88 13.06
CA LEU A 183 -9.14 2.40 11.72
C LEU A 183 -7.76 2.90 11.29
N ARG A 184 -7.51 4.21 11.44
CA ARG A 184 -6.22 4.84 11.10
C ARG A 184 -5.05 4.32 11.94
N ASP A 185 -5.30 3.93 13.18
CA ASP A 185 -4.25 3.40 14.06
C ASP A 185 -3.92 1.94 13.77
N ARG A 186 -4.88 1.19 13.21
CA ARG A 186 -4.69 -0.20 12.80
C ARG A 186 -4.09 -0.35 11.39
N LEU A 187 -4.28 0.65 10.54
CA LEU A 187 -3.75 0.64 9.17
C LEU A 187 -2.25 0.93 9.12
N PRO A 188 -1.52 0.30 8.18
CA PRO A 188 -0.11 0.61 7.96
C PRO A 188 0.02 2.04 7.43
N TYR A 189 1.19 2.66 7.64
CA TYR A 189 1.44 4.07 7.27
C TYR A 189 1.03 4.39 5.83
N SER A 190 1.36 3.48 4.90
CA SER A 190 1.03 3.56 3.49
C SER A 190 -0.47 3.69 3.24
N THR A 191 -1.31 2.95 3.97
CA THR A 191 -2.77 2.93 3.78
C THR A 191 -3.48 3.99 4.63
N LYS A 192 -2.87 4.41 5.74
CA LYS A 192 -3.37 5.45 6.65
C LYS A 192 -3.61 6.79 5.94
N ALA A 193 -2.83 7.10 4.91
CA ALA A 193 -2.96 8.32 4.11
C ALA A 193 -4.28 8.42 3.33
N PHE A 194 -4.92 7.30 2.97
CA PHE A 194 -6.20 7.30 2.22
C PHE A 194 -7.43 7.42 3.09
N VAL A 195 -7.26 7.34 4.40
CA VAL A 195 -8.35 7.42 5.35
C VAL A 195 -8.24 8.79 6.00
N ALA A 196 -9.06 9.76 5.61
CA ALA A 196 -9.03 11.10 6.17
C ALA A 196 -9.14 11.07 7.71
N PRO A 197 -8.48 11.98 8.46
CA PRO A 197 -8.62 12.04 9.91
C PRO A 197 -10.07 12.32 10.31
N ASP A 198 -10.74 13.14 9.51
CA ASP A 198 -12.14 13.53 9.71
C ASP A 198 -13.10 12.47 9.15
N CYS A 199 -14.24 12.30 9.82
CA CYS A 199 -15.29 11.36 9.39
C CYS A 199 -16.16 11.90 8.26
N ARG A 200 -16.03 13.19 7.92
CA ARG A 200 -16.85 13.86 6.92
C ARG A 200 -16.54 13.40 5.50
N GLU A 201 -15.29 13.01 5.25
CA GLU A 201 -14.88 12.51 3.96
C GLU A 201 -15.11 10.99 3.90
N PRO A 202 -15.92 10.48 2.97
CA PRO A 202 -16.07 9.05 2.78
C PRO A 202 -14.76 8.45 2.26
N ILE A 203 -14.49 7.20 2.63
CA ILE A 203 -13.37 6.46 2.04
C ILE A 203 -13.75 6.13 0.59
N ALA A 204 -12.88 6.45 -0.38
CA ALA A 204 -13.16 6.09 -1.77
C ALA A 204 -13.28 4.55 -1.92
N PRO A 205 -14.25 4.02 -2.70
CA PRO A 205 -14.51 2.57 -2.78
C PRO A 205 -13.30 1.71 -3.13
N VAL A 206 -12.39 2.25 -3.96
CA VAL A 206 -11.13 1.59 -4.33
C VAL A 206 -10.24 1.35 -3.11
N PHE A 207 -10.16 2.32 -2.20
CA PHE A 207 -9.38 2.20 -0.96
C PHE A 207 -10.13 1.39 0.08
N GLU A 208 -11.47 1.50 0.15
CA GLU A 208 -12.29 0.70 1.05
C GLU A 208 -12.05 -0.80 0.82
N LYS A 209 -12.11 -1.25 -0.43
CA LYS A 209 -11.83 -2.65 -0.79
C LYS A 209 -10.44 -3.07 -0.30
N ARG A 210 -9.41 -2.26 -0.57
CA ARG A 210 -8.03 -2.56 -0.16
C ARG A 210 -7.85 -2.60 1.36
N ILE A 211 -8.54 -1.72 2.09
CA ILE A 211 -8.56 -1.68 3.55
C ILE A 211 -9.25 -2.93 4.08
N ARG A 212 -10.39 -3.33 3.49
CA ARG A 212 -11.09 -4.58 3.83
C ARG A 212 -10.21 -5.80 3.58
N ASP A 213 -9.53 -5.86 2.44
CA ASP A 213 -8.60 -6.95 2.11
C ASP A 213 -7.46 -7.02 3.13
N TYR A 214 -6.85 -5.87 3.48
CA TYR A 214 -5.81 -5.79 4.50
C TYR A 214 -6.31 -6.23 5.87
N LEU A 215 -7.42 -5.66 6.32
CA LEU A 215 -8.01 -6.01 7.61
C LEU A 215 -8.45 -7.48 7.63
N SER A 216 -8.86 -8.07 6.50
CA SER A 216 -9.20 -9.50 6.39
C SER A 216 -7.98 -10.41 6.50
N LEU A 217 -6.84 -9.99 5.97
CA LEU A 217 -5.59 -10.75 6.10
C LEU A 217 -5.03 -10.71 7.53
N TYR A 218 -5.38 -9.69 8.31
CA TYR A 218 -4.80 -9.42 9.61
C TYR A 218 -5.79 -9.45 10.78
N SER A 219 -7.08 -9.71 10.54
CA SER A 219 -8.05 -9.86 11.60
C SER A 219 -8.01 -11.28 12.14
N VAL A 220 -7.98 -11.39 13.47
CA VAL A 220 -8.19 -12.66 14.17
C VAL A 220 -9.49 -13.31 13.71
N ASP A 221 -10.49 -12.49 13.39
CA ASP A 221 -11.79 -12.93 12.87
C ASP A 221 -11.67 -13.79 11.61
N TRP A 222 -10.68 -13.55 10.75
CA TRP A 222 -10.44 -14.43 9.60
C TRP A 222 -10.08 -15.83 10.09
N TYR A 223 -9.12 -15.97 11.01
CA TYR A 223 -8.71 -17.28 11.53
C TYR A 223 -9.83 -18.01 12.28
N LEU A 224 -10.81 -17.29 12.82
CA LEU A 224 -11.93 -17.84 13.56
C LEU A 224 -13.09 -18.34 12.67
N LEU A 225 -13.05 -18.09 11.36
CA LEU A 225 -14.03 -18.65 10.43
C LEU A 225 -13.94 -20.18 10.37
N SER A 226 -15.09 -20.85 10.28
CA SER A 226 -15.25 -22.31 10.14
C SER A 226 -14.90 -22.80 8.72
N LYS A 227 -13.65 -22.53 8.31
CA LYS A 227 -13.07 -22.98 7.04
C LYS A 227 -11.80 -23.76 7.32
N GLU A 228 -11.55 -24.78 6.52
CA GLU A 228 -10.39 -25.66 6.64
C GLU A 228 -9.06 -24.89 6.59
N GLU A 229 -8.89 -24.02 5.60
CA GLU A 229 -7.68 -23.19 5.44
C GLU A 229 -7.40 -22.33 6.68
N ASN A 230 -8.46 -21.75 7.24
CA ASN A 230 -8.41 -20.85 8.38
C ASN A 230 -8.01 -21.61 9.65
N ARG A 231 -8.54 -22.82 9.84
CA ARG A 231 -8.20 -23.74 10.95
C ARG A 231 -6.74 -24.16 10.92
N ILE A 232 -6.25 -24.59 9.76
CA ILE A 232 -4.86 -25.02 9.60
C ILE A 232 -3.91 -23.85 9.88
N ALA A 233 -4.19 -22.68 9.30
CA ALA A 233 -3.39 -21.48 9.51
C ALA A 233 -3.41 -21.02 10.98
N LEU A 234 -4.59 -21.07 11.63
CA LEU A 234 -4.75 -20.72 13.04
C LEU A 234 -3.87 -21.61 13.92
N ARG A 235 -3.95 -22.94 13.76
CA ARG A 235 -3.14 -23.90 14.54
C ARG A 235 -1.65 -23.77 14.28
N TYR A 236 -1.24 -23.42 13.07
CA TYR A 236 0.17 -23.19 12.73
C TYR A 236 0.74 -21.93 13.40
N LEU A 237 -0.06 -20.87 13.54
CA LEU A 237 0.37 -19.60 14.11
C LEU A 237 0.32 -19.56 15.64
N LEU A 238 -0.58 -20.35 16.25
CA LEU A 238 -0.74 -20.39 17.69
C LEU A 238 0.41 -21.15 18.38
N PRO A 239 0.76 -20.78 19.62
CA PRO A 239 1.58 -21.60 20.50
C PRO A 239 0.98 -23.00 20.68
N SER A 240 1.83 -24.01 20.86
CA SER A 240 1.43 -25.42 20.86
C SER A 240 0.32 -25.76 21.86
N ASP A 241 0.31 -25.11 23.02
CA ASP A 241 -0.69 -25.25 24.09
C ASP A 241 -2.07 -24.70 23.71
N LEU A 242 -2.10 -23.59 22.96
CA LEU A 242 -3.32 -23.01 22.40
C LEU A 242 -3.81 -23.77 21.16
N ALA A 243 -2.88 -24.13 20.27
CA ALA A 243 -3.18 -24.88 19.05
C ALA A 243 -3.82 -26.24 19.35
N ALA A 244 -3.40 -26.90 20.43
CA ALA A 244 -3.97 -28.18 20.88
C ALA A 244 -5.44 -28.07 21.33
N LYS A 245 -5.89 -26.87 21.74
CA LYS A 245 -7.29 -26.62 22.14
C LYS A 245 -8.20 -26.26 20.96
N VAL A 246 -7.64 -26.01 19.78
CA VAL A 246 -8.41 -25.70 18.57
C VAL A 246 -8.78 -27.03 17.88
N PRO A 247 -10.08 -27.30 17.66
CA PRO A 247 -10.53 -28.51 16.95
C PRO A 247 -9.85 -28.70 15.59
N GLU A 248 -9.59 -29.94 15.19
CA GLU A 248 -9.10 -30.26 13.84
C GLU A 248 -10.20 -30.15 12.80
N ASP A 249 -11.41 -30.59 13.16
CA ASP A 249 -12.57 -30.47 12.28
C ASP A 249 -13.03 -29.01 12.23
N TYR A 250 -13.14 -28.46 11.02
CA TYR A 250 -13.62 -27.10 10.81
C TYR A 250 -15.13 -26.95 11.03
N ASN A 251 -15.88 -28.07 11.06
CA ASN A 251 -17.30 -28.08 11.38
C ASN A 251 -17.56 -27.98 12.89
N GLU A 252 -16.55 -28.29 13.72
CA GLU A 252 -16.65 -28.16 15.16
C GLU A 252 -16.36 -26.70 15.58
N PRO A 253 -17.29 -26.04 16.31
CA PRO A 253 -17.09 -24.68 16.78
C PRO A 253 -15.92 -24.63 17.77
N ILE A 254 -15.20 -23.50 17.81
CA ILE A 254 -14.22 -23.27 18.88
C ILE A 254 -14.99 -23.02 20.17
N ASP A 255 -14.51 -23.58 21.28
CA ASP A 255 -14.97 -23.18 22.60
C ASP A 255 -14.79 -21.65 22.77
N PRO A 256 -15.83 -20.91 23.19
CA PRO A 256 -15.73 -19.46 23.39
C PRO A 256 -14.58 -19.06 24.33
N GLU A 257 -14.25 -19.86 25.35
CA GLU A 257 -13.10 -19.56 26.23
C GLU A 257 -11.77 -19.63 25.47
N VAL A 258 -11.64 -20.59 24.54
CA VAL A 258 -10.45 -20.73 23.70
C VAL A 258 -10.39 -19.61 22.65
N GLU A 259 -11.54 -19.21 22.09
CA GLU A 259 -11.62 -18.06 21.17
C GLU A 259 -11.12 -16.77 21.84
N GLU A 260 -11.51 -16.50 23.09
CA GLU A 260 -11.04 -15.33 23.84
C GLU A 260 -9.51 -15.36 24.05
N LEU A 261 -8.95 -16.50 24.44
CA LEU A 261 -7.49 -16.66 24.59
C LEU A 261 -6.75 -16.48 23.27
N ILE A 262 -7.32 -16.94 22.16
CA ILE A 262 -6.77 -16.72 20.81
C ILE A 262 -6.75 -15.23 20.50
N ARG A 263 -7.86 -14.52 20.74
CA ARG A 263 -7.97 -13.08 20.53
C ARG A 263 -6.97 -12.31 21.39
N GLU A 264 -6.80 -12.69 22.65
CA GLU A 264 -5.80 -12.13 23.55
C GLU A 264 -4.37 -12.37 23.05
N HIS A 265 -4.06 -13.59 22.61
CA HIS A 265 -2.77 -13.95 22.05
C HIS A 265 -2.40 -13.07 20.85
N PHE A 266 -3.29 -12.98 19.86
CA PHE A 266 -3.05 -12.15 18.68
C PHE A 266 -2.97 -10.66 19.02
N SER A 267 -3.75 -10.18 19.99
CA SER A 267 -3.67 -8.80 20.48
C SER A 267 -2.30 -8.52 21.11
N THR A 268 -1.81 -9.43 21.95
CA THR A 268 -0.48 -9.34 22.60
C THR A 268 0.65 -9.40 21.56
N VAL A 269 0.55 -10.28 20.56
CA VAL A 269 1.52 -10.38 19.47
C VAL A 269 1.52 -9.10 18.64
N GLU A 270 0.34 -8.54 18.33
CA GLU A 270 0.22 -7.28 17.60
C GLU A 270 0.87 -6.13 18.38
N GLU A 271 0.62 -6.01 19.69
CA GLU A 271 1.25 -5.01 20.56
C GLU A 271 2.78 -5.13 20.58
N LYS A 272 3.32 -6.35 20.70
CA LYS A 272 4.77 -6.59 20.66
C LYS A 272 5.38 -6.31 19.29
N GLN A 273 4.63 -6.54 18.21
CA GLN A 273 5.10 -6.30 16.85
C GLN A 273 4.96 -4.84 16.40
N ARG A 274 4.07 -4.04 16.99
CA ARG A 274 3.88 -2.61 16.64
C ARG A 274 5.16 -1.77 16.71
N PRO A 275 6.03 -1.86 17.74
CA PRO A 275 7.30 -1.14 17.75
C PRO A 275 8.26 -1.57 16.61
N ASN A 276 8.27 -2.86 16.26
CA ASN A 276 9.17 -3.41 15.24
C ASN A 276 8.64 -3.27 13.80
N ARG A 277 7.33 -3.12 13.59
CA ARG A 277 6.74 -2.82 12.26
C ARG A 277 7.16 -1.46 11.72
N PHE A 278 7.59 -0.55 12.60
CA PHE A 278 8.16 0.74 12.21
C PHE A 278 9.53 0.60 11.53
N TRP A 279 10.26 -0.49 11.76
CA TRP A 279 11.61 -0.68 11.22
C TRP A 279 11.63 -1.52 9.93
N TYR A 280 10.76 -2.51 9.78
CA TYR A 280 10.76 -3.41 8.61
C TYR A 280 10.15 -2.81 7.32
N LEU A 281 9.57 -1.61 7.37
CA LEU A 281 9.10 -0.88 6.19
C LEU A 281 10.10 0.20 5.71
N HIS A 282 11.26 0.32 6.36
CA HIS A 282 12.30 1.32 6.07
C HIS A 282 13.68 0.73 5.73
N LEU A 283 13.78 -0.59 5.55
CA LEU A 283 14.96 -1.31 5.03
C LEU A 283 14.60 -1.98 3.70
#